data_AF-A0A954T6P1-F1
#
_entry.id   AF-A0A954T6P1-F1
#
_cell.length_a   1.000
_cell.length_b   1.000
_cell.length_c   1.000
_cell.angle_alpha   90.00
_cell.angle_beta   90.00
_cell.angle_gamma   90.00
#
_symmetry.space_group_name_H-M   'P 1'
#
loop_
_entity.id
_entity.type
_entity.pdbx_description
1 polymer ?
#
loop_
_entity_poly.entity_id
_entity_poly.type
_entity_poly.pdbx_seq_one_letter_code
_entity_poly.pdbx_strand_id
1 'polypeptide(L)'
;MIYGLMFVLALTVLGAAGAIYLWGWIGVAIVAAGIMTLPWTGQLLASLVMRLFVRSMLAEMAEPLQNAVVTLESLEPAETPANLESNEDYAEEMEPLWGERDWFLMELTITPAAGHEDEDGFPHQWDQSLIVPFIPSNDGKDDLNNAFLAVCEVDRYEVLHNGKWHKEGRVAFGPSRVRMHVGIPRLAGRLRFLYCMQTVFGEISLPEREPSRLLVAN
;
A
#
# COMPACT_ATOMS: atom_id res chain seq x y z
N MET A 1 -14.03 -25.57 17.41
CA MET A 1 -13.87 -26.31 16.13
C MET A 1 -14.83 -27.50 16.01
N ILE A 2 -14.89 -28.44 16.96
CA ILE A 2 -15.72 -29.66 16.89
C ILE A 2 -17.22 -29.36 16.69
N TYR A 3 -17.78 -28.40 17.44
CA TYR A 3 -19.20 -28.04 17.35
C TYR A 3 -19.60 -27.43 16.00
N GLY A 4 -18.72 -26.66 15.36
CA GLY A 4 -18.98 -26.09 14.04
C GLY A 4 -19.02 -27.17 12.94
N LEU A 5 -18.13 -28.15 13.01
CA LEU A 5 -18.12 -29.30 12.11
C LEU A 5 -19.42 -30.11 12.24
N MET A 6 -19.84 -30.39 13.48
CA MET A 6 -21.08 -31.12 13.76
C MET A 6 -22.33 -30.40 13.23
N PHE A 7 -22.38 -29.07 13.35
CA PHE A 7 -23.49 -28.27 12.86
C PHE A 7 -23.61 -28.30 11.32
N VAL A 8 -22.50 -28.13 10.60
CA VAL A 8 -22.48 -28.22 9.12
C VAL A 8 -22.88 -29.62 8.65
N LEU A 9 -22.42 -30.65 9.35
CA LEU A 9 -22.73 -32.03 9.01
C LEU A 9 -24.23 -32.33 9.23
N ALA A 10 -24.83 -31.84 10.32
CA ALA A 10 -26.26 -31.96 10.59
C ALA A 10 -27.11 -31.25 9.51
N LEU A 11 -26.75 -30.02 9.12
CA LEU A 11 -27.42 -29.29 8.04
C LEU A 11 -27.31 -30.01 6.70
N THR A 12 -26.15 -30.61 6.41
CA THR A 12 -25.93 -31.36 5.17
C THR A 12 -26.81 -32.60 5.09
N VAL A 13 -26.92 -33.35 6.20
CA VAL A 13 -27.78 -34.55 6.27
C VAL A 13 -29.26 -34.19 6.14
N LEU A 14 -29.71 -33.13 6.82
CA LEU A 14 -31.10 -32.63 6.71
C LEU A 14 -31.42 -32.13 5.29
N GLY A 15 -30.49 -31.41 4.67
CA GLY A 15 -30.63 -30.94 3.29
C GLY A 15 -30.71 -32.09 2.29
N ALA A 16 -29.86 -33.11 2.43
CA ALA A 16 -29.89 -34.31 1.59
C ALA A 16 -31.19 -35.11 1.76
N ALA A 17 -31.67 -35.29 2.99
CA ALA A 17 -32.92 -35.99 3.27
C ALA A 17 -34.14 -35.25 2.67
N GLY A 18 -34.20 -33.92 2.81
CA GLY A 18 -35.23 -33.10 2.18
C GLY A 18 -35.18 -33.13 0.65
N ALA A 19 -33.98 -33.10 0.07
CA ALA A 19 -33.79 -33.14 -1.38
C ALA A 19 -34.19 -34.50 -1.99
N ILE A 20 -33.88 -35.61 -1.30
CA ILE A 20 -34.33 -36.96 -1.70
C ILE A 20 -35.85 -37.05 -1.63
N TYR A 21 -36.45 -36.56 -0.55
CA TYR A 21 -37.90 -36.63 -0.35
C TYR A 21 -38.68 -35.84 -1.41
N LEU A 22 -38.17 -34.66 -1.80
CA LEU A 22 -38.86 -33.81 -2.76
C LEU A 22 -38.56 -34.18 -4.20
N TRP A 23 -37.29 -34.37 -4.56
CA TRP A 23 -36.81 -34.39 -5.95
C TRP A 23 -36.01 -35.67 -6.30
N GLY A 24 -35.96 -36.66 -5.40
CA GLY A 24 -35.24 -37.91 -5.62
C GLY A 24 -33.74 -37.71 -5.87
N TRP A 25 -33.16 -38.50 -6.78
CA TRP A 25 -31.73 -38.46 -7.10
C TRP A 25 -31.26 -37.14 -7.73
N ILE A 26 -32.14 -36.42 -8.41
CA ILE A 26 -31.83 -35.09 -8.96
C ILE A 26 -31.56 -34.10 -7.81
N GLY A 27 -32.35 -34.17 -6.74
CA GLY A 27 -32.11 -33.36 -5.54
C GLY A 27 -30.75 -33.66 -4.89
N VAL A 28 -30.35 -34.94 -4.83
CA VAL A 28 -29.03 -35.34 -4.32
C VAL A 28 -27.90 -34.77 -5.16
N ALA A 29 -28.02 -34.82 -6.50
CA ALA A 29 -27.01 -34.27 -7.40
C ALA A 29 -26.84 -32.75 -7.24
N ILE A 30 -27.94 -32.00 -7.05
CA ILE A 30 -27.91 -30.55 -6.82
C ILE A 30 -27.21 -30.22 -5.49
N VAL A 31 -27.53 -30.94 -4.41
CA VAL A 31 -26.89 -30.74 -3.09
C VAL A 31 -25.40 -31.06 -3.17
N ALA A 32 -25.01 -32.17 -3.83
CA ALA A 32 -23.61 -32.54 -4.01
C ALA A 32 -22.84 -31.49 -4.83
N ALA A 33 -23.43 -30.98 -5.92
CA ALA A 33 -22.84 -29.91 -6.72
C ALA A 33 -22.69 -28.60 -5.93
N GLY A 34 -23.69 -28.24 -5.11
CA GLY A 34 -23.61 -27.10 -4.18
C GLY A 34 -22.45 -27.25 -3.19
N ILE A 35 -22.30 -28.42 -2.58
CA ILE A 35 -21.21 -28.69 -1.63
C ILE A 35 -19.84 -28.67 -2.32
N MET A 36 -19.72 -29.22 -3.53
CA MET A 36 -18.47 -29.19 -4.30
C MET A 36 -18.06 -27.79 -4.73
N THR A 37 -19.01 -26.87 -4.88
CA THR A 37 -18.76 -25.48 -5.26
C THR A 37 -18.55 -24.54 -4.07
N LEU A 38 -18.93 -24.95 -2.85
CA LEU A 38 -18.72 -24.19 -1.61
C LEU A 38 -17.26 -23.76 -1.35
N PRO A 39 -16.22 -24.59 -1.61
CA PRO A 39 -14.84 -24.15 -1.43
C PRO A 39 -14.48 -23.00 -2.37
N TRP A 40 -14.94 -23.05 -3.62
CA TRP A 40 -14.63 -22.03 -4.63
C TRP A 40 -15.43 -20.75 -4.39
N THR A 41 -16.73 -20.86 -4.11
CA THR A 41 -17.57 -19.70 -3.77
C THR A 41 -17.20 -19.11 -2.42
N GLY A 42 -16.81 -19.94 -1.46
CA GLY A 42 -16.30 -19.54 -0.15
C GLY A 42 -14.98 -18.79 -0.24
N GLN A 43 -14.03 -19.26 -1.06
CA GLN A 43 -12.78 -18.52 -1.33
C GLN A 43 -13.04 -17.18 -2.02
N LEU A 44 -13.91 -17.15 -3.03
CA LEU A 44 -14.29 -15.91 -3.71
C LEU A 44 -14.95 -14.92 -2.75
N LEU A 45 -15.94 -15.37 -1.98
CA LEU A 45 -16.64 -14.53 -1.01
C LEU A 45 -15.71 -14.06 0.11
N ALA A 46 -14.85 -14.93 0.64
CA ALA A 46 -13.85 -14.57 1.63
C ALA A 46 -12.86 -13.54 1.08
N SER A 47 -12.40 -13.70 -0.18
CA SER A 47 -11.52 -12.73 -0.83
C SER A 47 -12.21 -11.38 -1.02
N LEU A 48 -13.49 -11.38 -1.38
CA LEU A 48 -14.28 -10.17 -1.59
C LEU A 48 -14.55 -9.44 -0.26
N VAL A 49 -14.94 -10.19 0.78
CA VAL A 49 -15.12 -9.66 2.13
C VAL A 49 -13.80 -9.13 2.69
N MET A 50 -12.70 -9.86 2.52
CA MET A 50 -11.38 -9.41 2.96
C MET A 50 -10.95 -8.14 2.22
N ARG A 51 -11.18 -8.06 0.90
CA ARG A 51 -10.92 -6.85 0.11
C ARG A 51 -11.76 -5.66 0.59
N LEU A 52 -13.05 -5.85 0.86
CA LEU A 52 -13.92 -4.80 1.38
C LEU A 52 -13.49 -4.35 2.78
N PHE A 53 -13.16 -5.30 3.66
CA PHE A 53 -12.71 -5.03 5.02
C PHE A 53 -11.38 -4.29 5.05
N VAL A 54 -10.37 -4.79 4.33
CA VAL A 54 -9.06 -4.13 4.19
C VAL A 54 -9.23 -2.75 3.58
N ARG A 55 -10.10 -2.60 2.57
CA ARG A 55 -10.37 -1.29 1.96
C ARG A 55 -10.96 -0.31 2.97
N SER A 56 -11.94 -0.74 3.77
CA SER A 56 -12.55 0.10 4.82
C SER A 56 -11.53 0.50 5.88
N MET A 57 -10.76 -0.48 6.39
CA MET A 57 -9.75 -0.24 7.42
C MET A 57 -8.66 0.73 6.92
N LEU A 58 -8.16 0.52 5.71
CA LEU A 58 -7.16 1.41 5.11
C LEU A 58 -7.73 2.80 4.81
N ALA A 59 -9.02 2.93 4.49
CA ALA A 59 -9.65 4.23 4.25
C ALA A 59 -9.67 5.09 5.52
N GLU A 60 -10.04 4.51 6.66
CA GLU A 60 -9.98 5.18 7.97
C GLU A 60 -8.54 5.55 8.33
N MET A 61 -7.59 4.63 8.11
CA MET A 61 -6.18 4.93 8.36
C MET A 61 -5.61 5.99 7.42
N ALA A 62 -6.16 6.16 6.23
CA ALA A 62 -5.66 7.09 5.21
C ALA A 62 -6.24 8.51 5.34
N GLU A 63 -7.33 8.67 6.08
CA GLU A 63 -8.01 9.93 6.34
C GLU A 63 -7.07 11.07 6.81
N PRO A 64 -6.10 10.84 7.72
CA PRO A 64 -5.27 11.92 8.26
C PRO A 64 -4.42 12.66 7.22
N LEU A 65 -4.04 11.98 6.14
CA LEU A 65 -3.23 12.57 5.07
C LEU A 65 -4.04 12.92 3.82
N GLN A 66 -5.37 12.86 3.90
CA GLN A 66 -6.22 13.30 2.81
C GLN A 66 -6.02 14.80 2.59
N ASN A 67 -5.64 15.19 1.37
CA ASN A 67 -5.29 16.57 1.01
C ASN A 67 -4.11 17.15 1.82
N ALA A 68 -3.26 16.31 2.41
CA ALA A 68 -2.06 16.79 3.09
C ALA A 68 -1.13 17.50 2.10
N VAL A 69 -0.49 18.57 2.59
CA VAL A 69 0.50 19.35 1.86
C VAL A 69 1.88 18.81 2.20
N VAL A 70 2.72 18.66 1.17
CA VAL A 70 4.11 18.24 1.33
C VAL A 70 5.03 19.35 0.85
N THR A 71 5.95 19.75 1.72
CA THR A 71 6.99 20.74 1.41
C THR A 71 8.34 20.05 1.40
N LEU A 72 9.07 20.16 0.28
CA LEU A 72 10.45 19.69 0.19
C LEU A 72 11.38 20.65 0.91
N GLU A 73 12.13 20.13 1.88
CA GLU A 73 13.06 20.90 2.69
C GLU A 73 14.50 20.76 2.18
N SER A 74 14.91 19.53 1.90
CA SER A 74 16.20 19.22 1.29
C SER A 74 16.15 17.93 0.48
N LEU A 75 17.00 17.86 -0.54
CA LEU A 75 17.21 16.68 -1.35
C LEU A 75 18.71 16.55 -1.62
N GLU A 76 19.36 15.64 -0.90
CA GLU A 76 20.81 15.45 -0.96
C GLU A 76 21.14 14.09 -1.58
N PRO A 77 22.11 13.99 -2.49
CA PRO A 77 22.58 12.69 -2.98
C PRO A 77 23.05 11.80 -1.81
N ALA A 78 22.70 10.52 -1.86
CA ALA A 78 23.06 9.54 -0.85
C ALA A 78 23.70 8.31 -1.49
N GLU A 79 24.43 7.54 -0.68
CA GLU A 79 25.01 6.28 -1.09
C GLU A 79 23.94 5.20 -1.22
N THR A 80 24.10 4.32 -2.21
CA THR A 80 23.23 3.15 -2.39
C THR A 80 23.27 2.26 -1.13
N PRO A 81 22.12 1.90 -0.54
CA PRO A 81 22.08 1.02 0.62
C PRO A 81 22.71 -0.34 0.31
N ALA A 82 23.54 -0.83 1.23
CA ALA A 82 24.30 -2.06 1.05
C ALA A 82 23.44 -3.35 1.03
N ASN A 83 22.19 -3.30 1.51
CA ASN A 83 21.35 -4.48 1.73
C ASN A 83 20.29 -4.73 0.64
N LEU A 84 20.32 -3.98 -0.47
CA LEU A 84 19.33 -4.11 -1.55
C LEU A 84 19.31 -5.51 -2.17
N GLU A 85 20.46 -6.18 -2.22
CA GLU A 85 20.62 -7.52 -2.77
C GLU A 85 20.03 -8.63 -1.88
N SER A 86 19.64 -8.35 -0.62
CA SER A 86 19.12 -9.40 0.27
C SER A 86 17.62 -9.65 0.17
N ASN A 87 16.91 -8.86 -0.65
CA ASN A 87 15.47 -8.99 -0.88
C ASN A 87 15.14 -9.64 -2.24
N GLU A 88 16.01 -10.57 -2.68
CA GLU A 88 15.87 -11.33 -3.93
C GLU A 88 14.50 -12.02 -4.07
N ASP A 89 13.89 -12.45 -2.96
CA ASP A 89 12.56 -13.08 -2.96
C ASP A 89 11.42 -12.17 -3.47
N TYR A 90 11.60 -10.84 -3.49
CA TYR A 90 10.62 -9.89 -4.06
C TYR A 90 11.07 -9.28 -5.39
N ALA A 91 12.35 -9.42 -5.76
CA ALA A 91 12.93 -8.78 -6.93
C ALA A 91 12.81 -9.62 -8.23
N GLU A 92 12.68 -10.94 -8.13
CA GLU A 92 12.69 -11.82 -9.31
C GLU A 92 11.45 -11.69 -10.22
N GLU A 93 10.32 -11.12 -9.77
CA GLU A 93 9.09 -11.03 -10.58
C GLU A 93 8.76 -9.64 -11.13
N MET A 94 9.43 -8.57 -10.70
CA MET A 94 9.21 -7.23 -11.25
C MET A 94 10.53 -6.60 -11.71
N GLU A 95 10.85 -6.76 -13.00
CA GLU A 95 11.83 -5.89 -13.63
C GLU A 95 11.42 -4.43 -13.35
N PRO A 96 12.30 -3.61 -12.75
CA PRO A 96 11.96 -2.24 -12.46
C PRO A 96 11.69 -1.52 -13.78
N LEU A 97 10.42 -1.20 -14.03
CA LEU A 97 9.94 -0.54 -15.25
C LEU A 97 10.69 0.77 -15.59
N TRP A 98 11.47 1.31 -14.64
CA TRP A 98 12.04 2.66 -14.67
C TRP A 98 13.59 2.69 -14.68
N GLY A 99 14.25 1.54 -14.85
CA GLY A 99 15.72 1.49 -15.03
C GLY A 99 16.52 1.87 -13.77
N GLU A 100 17.72 2.45 -13.99
CA GLU A 100 18.64 2.84 -12.91
C GLU A 100 18.06 3.95 -12.01
N ARG A 101 18.33 3.83 -10.71
CA ARG A 101 17.90 4.79 -9.68
C ARG A 101 19.13 5.47 -9.09
N ASP A 102 18.99 6.76 -8.78
CA ASP A 102 19.94 7.44 -7.90
C ASP A 102 19.32 7.54 -6.50
N TRP A 103 20.16 7.42 -5.48
CA TRP A 103 19.74 7.43 -4.08
C TRP A 103 19.85 8.83 -3.49
N PHE A 104 18.86 9.20 -2.69
CA PHE A 104 18.78 10.51 -2.04
C PHE A 104 18.37 10.40 -0.59
N LEU A 105 18.90 11.31 0.21
CA LEU A 105 18.35 11.69 1.49
C LEU A 105 17.38 12.85 1.26
N MET A 106 16.09 12.54 1.34
CA MET A 106 14.99 13.47 1.09
C MET A 106 14.36 13.88 2.42
N GLU A 107 14.39 15.18 2.74
CA GLU A 107 13.69 15.73 3.90
C GLU A 107 12.45 16.49 3.45
N LEU A 108 11.32 16.15 4.06
CA LEU A 108 10.01 16.67 3.74
C LEU A 108 9.31 17.12 5.03
N THR A 109 8.53 18.18 4.94
CA THR A 109 7.53 18.51 5.95
C THR A 109 6.16 18.12 5.43
N ILE A 110 5.48 17.22 6.13
CA ILE A 110 4.12 16.77 5.81
C ILE A 110 3.16 17.45 6.76
N THR A 111 2.19 18.17 6.20
CA THR A 111 1.18 18.94 6.94
C THR A 111 -0.19 18.38 6.61
N PRO A 112 -0.84 17.65 7.53
CA PRO A 112 -2.25 17.24 7.41
C PRO A 112 -3.15 18.43 7.11
N ALA A 113 -4.26 18.20 6.38
CA ALA A 113 -5.24 19.26 6.15
C ALA A 113 -5.88 19.72 7.47
N ALA A 114 -6.26 21.00 7.56
CA ALA A 114 -6.92 21.52 8.74
C ALA A 114 -8.27 20.83 8.97
N GLY A 115 -8.63 20.57 10.24
CA GLY A 115 -9.91 19.94 10.60
C GLY A 115 -9.88 18.42 10.76
N HIS A 116 -8.71 17.80 10.62
CA HIS A 116 -8.47 16.41 10.98
C HIS A 116 -8.04 16.31 12.46
N GLU A 117 -8.97 16.63 13.34
CA GLU A 117 -8.89 16.28 14.77
C GLU A 117 -9.83 15.09 15.02
N ASP A 118 -9.45 14.19 15.93
CA ASP A 118 -10.31 13.08 16.34
C ASP A 118 -11.52 13.59 17.15
N GLU A 119 -12.42 12.68 17.52
CA GLU A 119 -13.63 13.03 18.30
C GLU A 119 -13.33 13.73 19.63
N ASP A 120 -12.11 13.55 20.16
CA ASP A 120 -11.61 14.13 21.40
C ASP A 120 -10.82 15.45 21.16
N GLY A 121 -10.68 15.90 19.91
CA GLY A 121 -9.96 17.12 19.52
C GLY A 121 -8.44 16.96 19.45
N PHE A 122 -7.92 15.73 19.46
CA PHE A 122 -6.49 15.48 19.27
C PHE A 122 -6.14 15.39 17.79
N PRO A 123 -4.94 15.86 17.38
CA PRO A 123 -4.48 15.71 16.01
C PRO A 123 -4.43 14.23 15.61
N HIS A 124 -4.97 13.89 14.45
CA HIS A 124 -4.89 12.52 13.96
C HIS A 124 -3.44 12.03 13.84
N GLN A 125 -3.26 10.78 14.24
CA GLN A 125 -2.02 10.04 14.18
C GLN A 125 -1.80 9.45 12.79
N TRP A 126 -0.58 9.51 12.27
CA TRP A 126 -0.20 8.85 11.01
C TRP A 126 1.20 8.23 11.10
N ASP A 127 1.47 7.23 10.25
CA ASP A 127 2.71 6.45 10.27
C ASP A 127 3.52 6.66 8.98
N GLN A 128 4.73 7.21 9.10
CA GLN A 128 5.60 7.48 7.95
C GLN A 128 5.96 6.22 7.14
N SER A 129 5.95 5.03 7.76
CA SER A 129 6.27 3.78 7.06
C SER A 129 5.23 3.38 6.01
N LEU A 130 4.03 3.97 6.07
CA LEU A 130 2.94 3.73 5.12
C LEU A 130 2.93 4.74 3.97
N ILE A 131 3.93 5.63 3.89
CA ILE A 131 4.08 6.63 2.83
C ILE A 131 4.92 6.06 1.70
N VAL A 132 4.32 5.95 0.52
CA VAL A 132 4.98 5.44 -0.69
C VAL A 132 5.15 6.57 -1.70
N PRO A 133 6.37 7.09 -1.90
CA PRO A 133 6.63 8.02 -3.00
C PRO A 133 6.53 7.29 -4.34
N PHE A 134 5.88 7.91 -5.32
CA PHE A 134 5.75 7.37 -6.68
C PHE A 134 5.83 8.48 -7.73
N ILE A 135 6.11 8.08 -8.97
CA ILE A 135 6.17 9.02 -10.10
C ILE A 135 4.79 9.10 -10.75
N PRO A 136 4.15 10.27 -10.80
CA PRO A 136 2.84 10.42 -11.41
C PRO A 136 2.90 10.20 -12.92
N SER A 137 1.78 9.75 -13.50
CA SER A 137 1.67 9.58 -14.95
C SER A 137 1.41 10.92 -15.63
N ASN A 138 2.00 11.11 -16.82
CA ASN A 138 1.81 12.35 -17.61
C ASN A 138 0.38 12.53 -18.13
N ASP A 139 -0.45 11.49 -18.12
CA ASP A 139 -1.83 11.56 -18.61
C ASP A 139 -2.81 12.18 -17.61
N GLY A 140 -2.35 12.56 -16.42
CA GLY A 140 -3.16 13.17 -15.36
C GLY A 140 -4.18 12.21 -14.75
N LYS A 141 -4.14 10.93 -15.12
CA LYS A 141 -4.94 9.86 -14.54
C LYS A 141 -4.02 9.03 -13.64
N ASP A 142 -3.68 9.62 -12.50
CA ASP A 142 -3.06 8.91 -11.40
C ASP A 142 -4.10 7.95 -10.78
N ASP A 143 -4.47 6.91 -11.53
CA ASP A 143 -5.17 5.77 -10.98
C ASP A 143 -4.21 5.03 -10.06
N LEU A 144 -4.71 4.61 -8.89
CA LEU A 144 -3.95 3.84 -7.90
C LEU A 144 -3.24 2.65 -8.54
N ASN A 145 -3.86 2.04 -9.56
CA ASN A 145 -3.29 0.94 -10.32
C ASN A 145 -1.97 1.29 -11.03
N ASN A 146 -1.80 2.54 -11.50
CA ASN A 146 -0.58 3.01 -12.15
C ASN A 146 0.49 3.42 -11.13
N ALA A 147 0.09 3.89 -9.94
CA ALA A 147 1.02 4.29 -8.89
C ALA A 147 1.94 3.14 -8.47
N PHE A 148 1.42 1.90 -8.45
CA PHE A 148 2.21 0.70 -8.13
C PHE A 148 3.30 0.37 -9.16
N LEU A 149 3.13 0.79 -10.41
CA LEU A 149 4.12 0.54 -11.47
C LEU A 149 5.29 1.52 -11.41
N ALA A 150 5.18 2.59 -10.62
CA ALA A 150 6.08 3.75 -10.61
C ALA A 150 6.61 4.09 -9.21
N VAL A 151 6.60 3.10 -8.31
CA VAL A 151 7.00 3.28 -6.91
C VAL A 151 8.49 3.54 -6.81
N CYS A 152 8.84 4.58 -6.04
CA CYS A 152 10.21 4.82 -5.61
C CYS A 152 10.53 3.87 -4.46
N GLU A 153 11.75 3.34 -4.46
CA GLU A 153 12.18 2.43 -3.42
C GLU A 153 12.58 3.22 -2.17
N VAL A 154 12.13 2.80 -0.99
CA VAL A 154 12.49 3.47 0.27
C VAL A 154 13.20 2.49 1.18
N ASP A 155 14.45 2.80 1.52
CA ASP A 155 15.29 1.99 2.41
C ASP A 155 14.92 2.21 3.88
N ARG A 156 14.66 3.47 4.26
CA ARG A 156 14.30 3.83 5.64
C ARG A 156 13.55 5.13 5.75
N TYR A 157 12.81 5.25 6.84
CA TYR A 157 12.13 6.47 7.29
C TYR A 157 12.64 6.92 8.66
N GLU A 158 12.79 8.23 8.81
CA GLU A 158 13.03 8.88 10.09
C GLU A 158 12.03 10.02 10.29
N VAL A 159 11.55 10.19 11.51
CA VAL A 159 10.66 11.30 11.90
C VAL A 159 11.39 12.20 12.89
N LEU A 160 11.30 13.51 12.70
CA LEU A 160 11.84 14.48 13.65
C LEU A 160 10.84 14.66 14.80
N HIS A 161 11.24 14.27 16.00
CA HIS A 161 10.44 14.43 17.20
C HIS A 161 11.31 14.99 18.34
N ASN A 162 10.87 16.08 18.97
CA ASN A 162 11.62 16.78 20.03
C ASN A 162 13.08 17.10 19.63
N GLY A 163 13.28 17.54 18.38
CA GLY A 163 14.59 17.92 17.84
C GLY A 163 15.54 16.75 17.56
N LYS A 164 15.06 15.50 17.61
CA LYS A 164 15.86 14.31 17.32
C LYS A 164 15.19 13.47 16.24
N TRP A 165 16.02 12.88 15.38
CA TRP A 165 15.58 11.94 14.36
C TRP A 165 15.37 10.56 14.99
N HIS A 166 14.17 10.00 14.77
CA HIS A 166 13.80 8.68 15.24
C HIS A 166 13.49 7.79 14.04
N LYS A 167 14.09 6.61 14.01
CA LYS A 167 13.75 5.55 13.04
C LYS A 167 12.36 4.97 13.35
N GLU A 168 11.79 4.32 12.34
CA GLU A 168 10.60 3.44 12.30
C GLU A 168 9.84 3.16 13.60
N GLY A 169 8.50 3.06 13.50
CA GLY A 169 7.62 2.67 14.60
C GLY A 169 7.24 3.82 15.55
N ARG A 170 7.69 5.04 15.27
CA ARG A 170 7.08 6.25 15.84
C ARG A 170 6.00 6.76 14.93
N VAL A 171 4.94 7.24 15.55
CA VAL A 171 3.80 7.85 14.88
C VAL A 171 3.92 9.37 14.94
N ALA A 172 3.51 10.02 13.86
CA ALA A 172 3.51 11.46 13.73
C ALA A 172 2.13 12.03 14.11
N PHE A 173 2.14 13.25 14.65
CA PHE A 173 0.94 14.00 15.01
C PHE A 173 0.99 15.35 14.31
N GLY A 174 -0.07 15.69 13.57
CA GLY A 174 -0.13 16.97 12.85
C GLY A 174 1.06 17.17 11.89
N PRO A 175 1.53 18.43 11.72
CA PRO A 175 2.67 18.73 10.87
C PRO A 175 3.95 18.09 11.41
N SER A 176 4.62 17.26 10.61
CA SER A 176 5.85 16.58 11.02
C SER A 176 6.88 16.55 9.90
N ARG A 177 8.16 16.63 10.29
CA ARG A 177 9.29 16.54 9.36
C ARG A 177 9.73 15.08 9.27
N VAL A 178 9.75 14.57 8.05
CA VAL A 178 10.12 13.20 7.70
C VAL A 178 11.38 13.25 6.87
N ARG A 179 12.31 12.32 7.13
CA ARG A 179 13.47 12.08 6.29
C ARG A 179 13.38 10.67 5.73
N MET A 180 13.57 10.56 4.42
CA MET A 180 13.49 9.30 3.70
C MET A 180 14.81 9.06 2.98
N HIS A 181 15.29 7.82 3.02
CA HIS A 181 16.36 7.37 2.13
C HIS A 181 15.71 6.66 0.94
N VAL A 182 15.70 7.33 -0.21
CA VAL A 182 14.85 6.96 -1.35
C VAL A 182 15.66 6.77 -2.63
N GLY A 183 15.39 5.67 -3.34
CA GLY A 183 15.87 5.40 -4.70
C GLY A 183 14.89 5.97 -5.72
N ILE A 184 15.30 7.03 -6.41
CA ILE A 184 14.47 7.76 -7.38
C ILE A 184 15.00 7.49 -8.81
N PRO A 185 14.14 7.01 -9.74
CA PRO A 185 14.49 6.86 -11.15
C PRO A 185 15.07 8.15 -11.77
N ARG A 186 16.11 8.01 -12.60
CA ARG A 186 16.89 9.14 -13.16
C ARG A 186 16.08 10.17 -13.94
N LEU A 187 15.01 9.73 -14.61
CA LEU A 187 14.18 10.56 -15.47
C LEU A 187 12.97 11.16 -14.73
N ALA A 188 12.85 10.95 -13.42
CA ALA A 188 11.76 11.50 -12.63
C ALA A 188 11.91 13.02 -12.46
N GLY A 189 10.94 13.78 -12.98
CA GLY A 189 10.87 15.23 -12.75
C GLY A 189 9.96 15.62 -11.57
N ARG A 190 9.11 14.71 -11.11
CA ARG A 190 8.12 14.96 -10.05
C ARG A 190 7.86 13.70 -9.24
N LEU A 191 7.44 13.89 -7.99
CA LEU A 191 6.97 12.82 -7.11
C LEU A 191 5.64 13.20 -6.48
N ARG A 192 4.79 12.20 -6.31
CA ARG A 192 3.59 12.25 -5.46
C ARG A 192 3.69 11.19 -4.38
N PHE A 193 2.86 11.29 -3.37
CA PHE A 193 2.90 10.40 -2.22
C PHE A 193 1.58 9.65 -2.10
N LEU A 194 1.68 8.36 -1.83
CA LEU A 194 0.56 7.49 -1.55
C LEU A 194 0.62 7.11 -0.07
N TYR A 195 -0.51 7.19 0.64
CA TYR A 195 -0.62 6.77 2.03
C TYR A 195 -1.60 5.61 2.15
N CYS A 196 -1.22 4.58 2.92
CA CYS A 196 -2.03 3.38 3.15
C CYS A 196 -2.53 2.72 1.85
N MET A 197 -1.79 2.86 0.75
CA MET A 197 -2.15 2.36 -0.58
C MET A 197 -3.51 2.86 -1.12
N GLN A 198 -4.05 3.97 -0.60
CA GLN A 198 -5.37 4.47 -1.00
C GLN A 198 -5.42 5.97 -1.29
N THR A 199 -4.68 6.76 -0.52
CA THR A 199 -4.79 8.22 -0.59
C THR A 199 -3.56 8.80 -1.24
N VAL A 200 -3.73 9.40 -2.42
CA VAL A 200 -2.67 10.19 -3.06
C VAL A 200 -2.71 11.61 -2.49
N PHE A 201 -1.57 12.10 -2.02
CA PHE A 201 -1.42 13.43 -1.43
C PHE A 201 -0.06 14.03 -1.79
N GLY A 202 0.03 15.36 -1.70
CA GLY A 202 1.25 16.10 -2.04
C GLY A 202 1.71 15.94 -3.49
N GLU A 203 2.55 16.88 -3.90
CA GLU A 203 3.36 16.78 -5.11
C GLU A 203 4.61 17.63 -4.89
N ILE A 204 5.78 17.09 -5.26
CA ILE A 204 7.02 17.85 -5.27
C ILE A 204 7.65 17.77 -6.66
N SER A 205 8.27 18.88 -7.07
CA SER A 205 9.11 18.91 -8.26
C SER A 205 10.54 18.54 -7.87
N LEU A 206 11.13 17.64 -8.64
CA LEU A 206 12.54 17.30 -8.51
C LEU A 206 13.37 18.27 -9.37
N PRO A 207 14.57 18.66 -8.92
CA PRO A 207 15.46 19.46 -9.74
C PRO A 207 15.80 18.70 -11.03
N GLU A 208 15.86 19.41 -12.17
CA GLU A 208 16.34 18.82 -13.41
C GLU A 208 17.75 18.26 -13.20
N ARG A 209 17.88 16.95 -13.39
CA ARG A 209 19.19 16.30 -13.39
C ARG A 209 19.78 16.51 -14.77
N GLU A 210 21.00 17.02 -14.86
CA GLU A 210 21.75 16.83 -16.10
C GLU A 210 21.79 15.33 -16.35
N PRO A 211 21.38 14.84 -17.54
CA PRO A 211 21.60 13.45 -17.89
C PRO A 211 23.10 13.28 -17.87
N SER A 212 23.61 12.73 -16.77
CA SER A 212 25.02 12.50 -16.53
C SER A 212 25.52 11.80 -17.77
N ARG A 213 26.39 12.51 -18.51
CA ARG A 213 26.92 12.10 -19.82
C ARG A 213 27.04 10.60 -19.82
N LEU A 214 26.18 9.94 -20.60
CA LEU A 214 26.34 8.55 -20.96
C LEU A 214 27.78 8.43 -21.44
N LEU A 215 28.65 7.97 -20.55
CA LEU A 215 29.93 7.39 -20.92
C LEU A 215 29.52 6.13 -21.66
N VAL A 216 29.24 6.31 -22.95
CA VAL A 216 29.29 5.25 -23.94
C VAL A 216 30.72 4.72 -23.83
N ALA A 217 30.91 3.71 -22.98
CA ALA A 217 32.06 2.86 -23.05
C ALA A 217 31.98 2.18 -24.41
N ASN A 218 32.79 2.66 -25.35
CA ASN A 218 33.16 1.91 -26.56
C ASN A 218 33.94 0.67 -26.17
#